data_AF-A0A5B6VT28-F1
#
_entry.id   AF-A0A5B6VT28-F1
#
_cell.length_a   1.000
_cell.length_b   1.000
_cell.length_c   1.000
_cell.angle_alpha   90.00
_cell.angle_beta   90.00
_cell.angle_gamma   90.00
#
_symmetry.space_group_name_H-M   'P 1'
#
loop_
_entity.id
_entity.type
_entity.pdbx_description
1 polymer ?
#
loop_
_entity_poly.entity_id
_entity_poly.type
_entity_poly.pdbx_seq_one_letter_code
_entity_poly.pdbx_strand_id
1 'polypeptide(L)'
;MAKKKHVLKEDDEHDDSNTRKQVCRADFPPPFVFGVSTSSYQIEGGVNEGGRGKSIWDAFSHIEGKIIDGSNADVAVDHYHRYKVSIT
;
A
#
# COMPACT_ATOMS: atom_id res chain seq x y z
N MET A 1 -49.16 38.02 -19.24
CA MET A 1 -49.91 36.96 -18.54
C MET A 1 -48.92 35.91 -18.07
N ALA A 2 -48.77 35.79 -16.75
CA ALA A 2 -47.82 34.89 -16.11
C ALA A 2 -48.36 33.45 -16.03
N LYS A 3 -47.44 32.48 -16.06
CA LYS A 3 -47.44 31.11 -15.47
C LYS A 3 -46.45 30.28 -16.30
N LYS A 4 -45.55 29.45 -15.76
CA LYS A 4 -45.20 29.05 -14.39
C LYS A 4 -43.76 28.50 -14.51
N LYS A 5 -42.87 28.91 -13.62
CA LYS A 5 -41.51 28.36 -13.51
C LYS A 5 -41.67 26.92 -13.01
N HIS A 6 -41.14 25.93 -13.71
CA HIS A 6 -41.07 24.57 -13.18
C HIS A 6 -39.99 24.56 -12.10
N VAL A 7 -40.45 24.58 -10.86
CA VAL A 7 -39.66 24.35 -9.66
C VAL A 7 -39.19 22.90 -9.72
N LEU A 8 -37.88 22.69 -9.80
CA LEU A 8 -37.27 21.47 -9.28
C LEU A 8 -36.70 21.86 -7.92
N LYS A 9 -37.49 21.54 -6.90
CA LYS A 9 -37.00 21.31 -5.55
C LYS A 9 -36.66 19.83 -5.52
N GLU A 10 -35.40 19.50 -5.46
CA GLU A 10 -34.95 18.26 -4.86
C GLU A 10 -33.99 18.67 -3.75
N ASP A 11 -34.54 18.63 -2.55
CA ASP A 11 -33.81 18.73 -1.30
C ASP A 11 -33.04 17.41 -1.14
N ASP A 12 -31.85 17.30 -1.74
CA ASP A 12 -30.88 16.28 -1.37
C ASP A 12 -29.75 16.97 -0.60
N GLU A 13 -30.04 17.32 0.65
CA GLU A 13 -29.00 17.38 1.67
C GLU A 13 -28.35 15.98 1.73
N HIS A 14 -27.24 15.82 1.02
CA HIS A 14 -26.36 14.68 1.24
C HIS A 14 -25.69 14.90 2.60
N ASP A 15 -26.35 14.40 3.64
CA ASP A 15 -25.84 14.32 5.01
C ASP A 15 -24.57 13.46 5.02
N ASP A 16 -23.42 14.09 4.80
CA ASP A 16 -22.10 13.47 4.95
C ASP A 16 -21.72 13.40 6.45
N SER A 17 -22.66 12.99 7.30
CA SER A 17 -22.47 12.79 8.74
C SER A 17 -21.64 11.55 9.07
N ASN A 18 -20.84 11.05 8.13
CA ASN A 18 -19.78 10.11 8.42
C ASN A 18 -18.43 10.82 8.50
N THR A 19 -18.35 11.84 9.35
CA THR A 19 -17.05 12.32 9.85
C THR A 19 -16.42 11.15 10.61
N ARG A 20 -15.61 10.34 9.94
CA ARG A 20 -14.85 9.28 10.58
C ARG A 20 -14.06 9.90 11.73
N LYS A 21 -14.45 9.55 12.96
CA LYS A 21 -13.78 10.04 14.16
C LYS A 21 -12.31 9.66 14.07
N GLN A 22 -11.44 10.66 14.17
CA GLN A 22 -10.00 10.45 14.06
C GLN A 22 -9.53 9.57 15.21
N VAL A 23 -8.78 8.50 14.90
CA VAL A 23 -8.22 7.56 15.89
C VAL A 23 -6.86 8.07 16.36
N CYS A 24 -6.61 7.99 17.66
CA CYS A 24 -5.38 8.45 18.30
C CYS A 24 -4.80 7.37 19.22
N ARG A 25 -3.55 7.58 19.69
CA ARG A 25 -2.87 6.62 20.58
C ARG A 25 -3.63 6.38 21.90
N ALA A 26 -4.40 7.36 22.37
CA ALA A 26 -5.19 7.25 23.60
C ALA A 26 -6.36 6.25 23.49
N ASP A 27 -6.74 5.85 22.28
CA ASP A 27 -7.79 4.87 22.05
C ASP A 27 -7.33 3.42 22.32
N PHE A 28 -6.03 3.19 22.58
CA PHE A 28 -5.42 1.87 22.78
C PHE A 28 -4.82 1.75 24.20
N PRO A 29 -4.80 0.53 24.81
CA PRO A 29 -4.17 0.31 26.10
C PRO A 29 -2.68 0.71 26.11
N PRO A 30 -2.11 1.14 27.25
CA PRO A 30 -0.70 1.54 27.32
C PRO A 30 0.31 0.53 26.74
N PRO A 31 0.18 -0.81 26.97
CA PRO A 31 1.12 -1.79 26.41
C PRO A 31 0.80 -2.21 24.96
N PHE A 32 -0.11 -1.53 24.26
CA PHE A 32 -0.44 -1.87 22.87
C PHE A 32 0.75 -1.60 21.94
N VAL A 33 1.11 -2.55 21.08
CA VAL A 33 2.26 -2.41 20.16
C VAL A 33 1.75 -2.13 18.75
N PHE A 34 2.23 -1.03 18.16
CA PHE A 34 2.13 -0.79 16.73
C PHE A 34 3.44 -1.15 16.07
N GLY A 35 3.38 -1.76 14.89
CA GLY A 35 4.56 -2.13 14.12
C GLY A 35 4.25 -2.12 12.63
N VAL A 36 5.31 -2.32 11.84
CA VAL A 36 5.25 -2.48 10.39
C VAL A 36 5.82 -3.85 10.03
N SER A 37 5.42 -4.38 8.88
CA SER A 37 5.92 -5.67 8.38
C SER A 37 6.26 -5.57 6.90
N THR A 38 7.20 -6.40 6.46
CA THR A 38 7.67 -6.49 5.08
C THR A 38 7.90 -7.96 4.71
N SER A 39 8.18 -8.25 3.44
CA SER A 39 8.61 -9.58 2.99
C SER A 39 9.89 -9.49 2.16
N SER A 40 10.75 -10.50 2.27
CA SER A 40 12.09 -10.51 1.67
C SER A 40 12.08 -10.18 0.18
N TYR A 41 11.33 -10.95 -0.62
CA TYR A 41 11.32 -10.77 -2.07
C TYR A 41 10.80 -9.40 -2.50
N GLN A 42 9.91 -8.78 -1.71
CA GLN A 42 9.35 -7.48 -2.07
C GLN A 42 10.31 -6.31 -1.82
N ILE A 43 11.30 -6.45 -0.92
CA ILE A 43 12.12 -5.31 -0.50
C ILE A 43 13.63 -5.49 -0.66
N GLU A 44 14.16 -6.72 -0.60
CA GLU A 44 15.59 -6.95 -0.44
C GLU A 44 16.39 -6.60 -1.70
N GLY A 45 16.03 -7.15 -2.86
CA GLY A 45 16.90 -7.12 -4.03
C GLY A 45 18.11 -8.05 -3.88
N GLY A 46 19.24 -7.74 -4.52
CA GLY A 46 20.48 -8.50 -4.39
C GLY A 46 20.34 -9.97 -4.83
N VAL A 47 19.54 -10.22 -5.87
CA VAL A 47 19.04 -11.57 -6.22
C VAL A 47 20.13 -12.64 -6.43
N ASN A 48 21.34 -12.24 -6.83
CA ASN A 48 22.50 -13.11 -7.09
C ASN A 48 23.67 -12.87 -6.11
N GLU A 49 23.43 -12.18 -5.00
CA GLU A 49 24.47 -11.80 -4.04
C GLU A 49 24.51 -12.71 -2.80
N GLY A 50 25.60 -12.63 -2.05
CA GLY A 50 25.71 -13.26 -0.71
C GLY A 50 25.57 -14.79 -0.69
N GLY A 51 25.64 -15.46 -1.84
CA GLY A 51 25.38 -16.90 -1.95
C GLY A 51 23.90 -17.29 -1.89
N ARG A 52 22.98 -16.34 -2.12
CA ARG A 52 21.53 -16.57 -2.17
C ARG A 52 21.18 -17.62 -3.24
N GLY A 53 20.34 -18.59 -2.86
CA GLY A 53 19.73 -19.54 -3.79
C GLY A 53 18.49 -18.98 -4.48
N LYS A 54 18.18 -19.46 -5.69
CA LYS A 54 16.97 -19.06 -6.41
C LYS A 54 15.71 -19.55 -5.71
N SER A 55 14.72 -18.66 -5.65
CA SER A 55 13.36 -18.89 -5.20
C SER A 55 12.41 -19.13 -6.38
N ILE A 56 11.19 -19.61 -6.09
CA ILE A 56 10.14 -19.76 -7.10
C ILE A 56 9.74 -18.41 -7.70
N TRP A 57 9.76 -17.35 -6.88
CA TRP A 57 9.43 -16.00 -7.33
C TRP A 57 10.43 -15.46 -8.35
N ASP A 58 11.72 -15.79 -8.22
CA ASP A 58 12.73 -15.45 -9.23
C ASP A 58 12.38 -16.06 -10.59
N ALA A 59 11.91 -17.31 -10.63
CA ALA A 59 11.51 -17.94 -11.88
C ALA A 59 10.21 -17.34 -12.42
N PHE A 60 9.21 -17.14 -11.54
CA PHE A 60 7.88 -16.71 -11.93
C PHE A 60 7.85 -15.27 -12.47
N SER A 61 8.54 -14.33 -11.82
CA SER A 61 8.54 -12.91 -12.23
C SER A 61 9.21 -12.68 -13.58
N HIS A 62 10.12 -13.58 -13.98
CA HIS A 62 10.82 -13.52 -15.26
C HIS A 62 10.02 -14.11 -16.43
N ILE A 63 8.82 -14.65 -16.19
CA ILE A 63 7.93 -15.12 -17.26
C ILE A 63 7.16 -13.92 -17.81
N GLU A 64 7.31 -13.66 -19.11
CA GLU A 64 6.61 -12.59 -19.80
C GLU A 64 5.09 -12.67 -19.58
N GLY A 65 4.47 -11.53 -19.26
CA GLY A 65 3.04 -11.42 -19.01
C GLY A 65 2.54 -12.00 -17.67
N LYS A 66 3.42 -12.47 -16.77
CA LYS A 66 3.03 -12.88 -15.40
C LYS A 66 3.00 -11.76 -14.39
N ILE A 67 3.81 -10.73 -14.60
CA ILE A 67 3.76 -9.48 -13.84
C ILE A 67 3.16 -8.41 -14.75
N ILE A 68 2.19 -7.64 -14.24
CA ILE A 68 1.37 -6.71 -15.02
C ILE A 68 2.22 -5.70 -15.81
N ASP A 69 3.31 -5.22 -15.21
CA ASP A 69 4.25 -4.26 -15.80
C ASP A 69 5.56 -4.92 -16.29
N GLY A 70 5.66 -6.25 -16.22
CA GLY A 70 6.86 -7.00 -16.57
C GLY A 70 8.05 -6.81 -15.62
N SER A 71 7.84 -6.18 -14.45
CA SER A 71 8.91 -5.97 -13.47
C SER A 71 9.29 -7.26 -12.71
N ASN A 72 10.44 -7.24 -12.06
CA ASN A 72 10.90 -8.28 -11.14
C ASN A 72 11.48 -7.63 -9.87
N ALA A 73 11.89 -8.45 -8.90
CA ALA A 73 12.46 -7.96 -7.65
C ALA A 73 13.99 -8.12 -7.57
N ASP A 74 14.70 -8.09 -8.70
CA ASP A 74 16.15 -8.27 -8.72
C ASP A 74 16.86 -7.18 -7.89
N VAL A 75 16.30 -5.96 -7.92
CA VAL A 75 16.75 -4.79 -7.14
C VAL A 75 15.73 -4.39 -6.05
N ALA A 76 14.43 -4.46 -6.33
CA ALA A 76 13.36 -4.01 -5.42
C ALA A 76 13.60 -2.57 -4.89
N VAL A 77 13.48 -2.34 -3.58
CA VAL A 77 13.87 -1.06 -2.93
C VAL A 77 15.30 -1.08 -2.38
N ASP A 78 16.08 -2.09 -2.78
CA ASP A 78 17.48 -2.27 -2.42
C ASP A 78 17.73 -2.37 -0.90
N HIS A 79 16.79 -2.99 -0.18
CA HIS A 79 16.89 -3.11 1.27
C HIS A 79 18.08 -3.97 1.70
N TYR A 80 18.52 -4.94 0.89
CA TYR A 80 19.71 -5.75 1.16
C TYR A 80 20.95 -4.87 1.43
N HIS A 81 21.15 -3.82 0.64
CA HIS A 81 22.25 -2.87 0.84
C HIS A 81 21.90 -1.74 1.81
N ARG A 82 20.62 -1.35 1.88
CA ARG A 82 20.17 -0.15 2.58
C ARG A 82 19.51 -0.42 3.93
N TYR A 83 19.51 -1.65 4.44
CA TYR A 83 18.80 -2.02 5.68
C TYR A 83 19.12 -1.11 6.87
N LYS A 84 20.33 -0.55 6.93
CA LYS A 84 20.76 0.38 7.99
C LYS A 84 19.94 1.67 8.04
N VAL A 85 19.49 2.20 6.89
CA VAL A 85 18.63 3.40 6.85
C VAL A 85 17.16 3.06 7.15
N SER A 86 16.78 1.78 7.08
CA SER A 86 15.41 1.33 7.39
C SER A 86 15.16 1.17 8.89
N ILE A 87 16.21 0.98 9.69
CA ILE A 87 16.12 0.75 11.14
C ILE A 87 16.47 2.00 11.96
N THR A 88 16.91 3.07 11.30
CA THR A 88 17.31 4.34 11.91
C THR A 88 16.29 5.39 11.60
#